data_AF-A0A3D4W414-F1
#
_entry.id   AF-A0A3D4W414-F1
#
_cell.length_a   1.000
_cell.length_b   1.000
_cell.length_c   1.000
_cell.angle_alpha   90.00
_cell.angle_beta   90.00
_cell.angle_gamma   90.00
#
_symmetry.space_group_name_H-M   'P 1'
#
loop_
_entity.id
_entity.type
_entity.pdbx_description
1 polymer ?
#
loop_
_entity_poly.entity_id
_entity_poly.type
_entity_poly.pdbx_seq_one_letter_code
_entity_poly.pdbx_strand_id
1 'polypeptide(L)'
;LPGEQRPEKGLLRLRAGMGLYSNNRPAKIWPQLAPASPLKPEIVAQGIDFIIVRELIGGVYFGKHETHTLENGEKQAIDSMPYSEHEIERIGRIG
;
A
#
# COMPACT_ATOMS: atom_id res chain seq x y z
N LEU A 1 8.40 -11.53 -17.39
CA LEU A 1 8.42 -10.16 -17.97
C LEU A 1 9.45 -9.33 -17.21
N PRO A 2 10.32 -8.57 -17.91
CA PRO A 2 11.14 -7.52 -17.29
C PRO A 2 10.31 -6.60 -16.40
N GLY A 3 10.90 -6.00 -15.37
CA GLY A 3 10.18 -5.21 -14.36
C GLY A 3 9.24 -4.16 -14.96
N GLU A 4 9.67 -3.47 -16.01
CA GLU A 4 8.91 -2.42 -16.72
C GLU A 4 7.70 -2.92 -17.52
N GLN A 5 7.66 -4.20 -17.85
CA GLN A 5 6.58 -4.82 -18.64
C GLN A 5 5.51 -5.46 -17.76
N ARG A 6 5.66 -5.39 -16.43
CA ARG A 6 4.68 -5.94 -15.49
C ARG A 6 3.43 -5.06 -15.44
N PRO A 7 2.21 -5.59 -15.65
CA PRO A 7 0.97 -4.80 -15.65
C PRO A 7 0.79 -3.94 -14.39
N GLU A 8 1.25 -4.42 -13.24
CA GLU A 8 1.17 -3.73 -11.96
C GLU A 8 1.93 -2.38 -11.96
N LYS A 9 3.01 -2.25 -12.74
CA LYS A 9 3.71 -0.96 -12.93
C LYS A 9 2.83 0.05 -13.64
N GLY A 10 1.96 -0.39 -14.54
CA GLY A 10 0.97 0.47 -15.21
C GLY A 10 0.01 1.10 -14.19
N LEU A 11 -0.53 0.29 -13.28
CA LEU A 11 -1.44 0.76 -12.24
C LEU A 11 -0.76 1.75 -11.26
N LEU A 12 0.50 1.48 -10.88
CA LEU A 12 1.26 2.39 -10.00
C LEU A 12 1.50 3.74 -10.69
N ARG A 13 1.91 3.73 -11.97
CA ARG A 13 2.10 4.96 -12.76
C ARG A 13 0.80 5.74 -12.92
N LEU A 14 -0.32 5.07 -13.15
CA LEU A 14 -1.62 5.72 -13.27
C LEU A 14 -1.99 6.48 -11.99
N ARG A 15 -1.84 5.83 -10.83
CA ARG A 15 -2.16 6.45 -9.52
C ARG A 15 -1.31 7.69 -9.26
N ALA A 16 0.01 7.58 -9.45
CA ALA A 16 0.92 8.70 -9.26
C ALA A 16 0.69 9.82 -10.28
N GLY A 17 0.51 9.48 -11.56
CA GLY A 17 0.26 10.44 -12.63
C GLY A 17 -1.05 11.22 -12.45
N MET A 18 -2.04 10.62 -11.79
CA MET A 18 -3.31 11.27 -11.44
C MET A 18 -3.29 11.95 -10.06
N GLY A 19 -2.19 11.87 -9.29
CA GLY A 19 -2.09 12.44 -7.95
C GLY A 19 -3.01 11.79 -6.90
N LEU A 20 -3.44 10.55 -7.12
CA LEU A 20 -4.41 9.85 -6.26
C LEU A 20 -3.72 9.27 -5.00
N TYR A 21 -3.44 10.11 -4.02
CA TYR A 21 -2.68 9.71 -2.82
C TYR A 21 -3.49 8.99 -1.74
N SER A 22 -4.81 9.21 -1.67
CA SER A 22 -5.66 8.59 -0.63
C SER A 22 -6.35 7.33 -1.14
N ASN A 23 -5.99 6.18 -0.56
CA ASN A 23 -6.68 4.93 -0.82
C ASN A 23 -7.57 4.55 0.36
N ASN A 24 -8.88 4.66 0.15
CA ASN A 24 -9.90 4.41 1.17
C ASN A 24 -10.46 3.01 0.98
N ARG A 25 -10.29 2.14 1.98
CA ARG A 25 -10.73 0.74 1.96
C ARG A 25 -11.71 0.47 3.10
N PRO A 26 -13.02 0.62 2.88
CA PRO A 26 -14.01 0.23 3.88
C PRO A 26 -13.97 -1.29 4.07
N ALA A 27 -13.91 -1.73 5.33
CA ALA A 27 -13.96 -3.11 5.75
C ALA A 27 -15.20 -3.30 6.62
N LYS A 28 -16.22 -3.93 6.03
CA LYS A 28 -17.50 -4.20 6.69
C LYS A 28 -17.88 -5.66 6.55
N ILE A 29 -18.28 -6.29 7.65
CA ILE A 29 -18.87 -7.63 7.60
C ILE A 29 -20.39 -7.53 7.47
N TRP A 30 -20.92 -8.20 6.45
CA TRP A 30 -22.36 -8.33 6.27
C TRP A 30 -22.84 -9.56 7.02
N PRO A 31 -23.94 -9.50 7.78
CA PRO A 31 -24.43 -10.66 8.55
C PRO A 31 -24.62 -11.93 7.70
N GLN A 32 -25.07 -11.76 6.45
CA GLN A 32 -25.27 -12.86 5.50
C GLN A 32 -23.95 -13.52 5.05
N LEU A 33 -22.83 -12.80 5.16
CA LEU A 33 -21.49 -13.24 4.77
C LEU A 33 -20.60 -13.57 5.98
N ALA A 34 -21.11 -13.42 7.21
CA ALA A 34 -20.37 -13.71 8.43
C ALA A 34 -19.75 -15.13 8.46
N PRO A 35 -20.41 -16.20 7.95
CA PRO A 35 -19.82 -17.53 7.91
C PRO A 35 -18.59 -17.67 6.99
N ALA A 36 -18.39 -16.74 6.04
CA ALA A 36 -17.23 -16.73 5.16
C ALA A 36 -16.00 -16.09 5.83
N SER A 37 -16.17 -15.45 6.99
CA SER A 37 -15.05 -14.86 7.73
C SER A 37 -14.14 -15.95 8.31
N PRO A 38 -12.81 -15.81 8.21
CA PRO A 38 -11.88 -16.74 8.85
C PRO A 38 -11.76 -16.52 10.36
N LEU A 39 -12.34 -15.43 10.89
CA LEU A 39 -12.33 -15.13 12.32
C LEU A 39 -13.38 -15.96 13.06
N LYS A 40 -13.14 -16.16 14.36
CA LYS A 40 -14.10 -16.89 15.20
C LYS A 40 -15.47 -16.19 15.22
N PRO A 41 -16.59 -16.93 15.20
CA PRO A 41 -17.93 -16.36 15.15
C PRO A 41 -18.21 -15.32 16.24
N GLU A 42 -17.70 -15.51 17.45
CA GLU A 42 -17.87 -14.58 18.58
C GLU A 42 -17.18 -13.23 18.39
N ILE A 43 -16.14 -13.17 17.54
CA ILE A 43 -15.51 -11.91 17.13
C ILE A 43 -16.35 -11.24 16.05
N VAL A 44 -16.78 -12.02 15.05
CA VAL A 44 -17.57 -11.52 13.92
C VAL A 44 -18.93 -11.00 14.38
N ALA A 45 -19.53 -11.63 15.38
CA ALA A 45 -20.81 -11.24 15.99
C ALA A 45 -20.77 -9.86 16.65
N GLN A 46 -19.59 -9.37 17.06
CA GLN A 46 -19.42 -8.01 17.59
C GLN A 46 -19.48 -6.94 16.49
N GLY A 47 -19.44 -7.35 15.22
CA GLY A 47 -19.43 -6.47 14.07
C GLY A 47 -18.01 -6.06 13.66
N ILE A 48 -17.86 -5.80 12.37
CA ILE A 48 -16.66 -5.23 11.75
C ILE A 48 -17.18 -4.11 10.86
N ASP A 49 -16.86 -2.87 11.19
CA ASP A 49 -17.22 -1.69 10.39
C ASP A 49 -16.19 -0.59 10.65
N PHE A 50 -15.16 -0.53 9.80
CA PHE A 50 -14.15 0.51 9.85
C PHE A 50 -13.58 0.77 8.46
N ILE A 51 -12.82 1.86 8.32
CA ILE A 51 -12.12 2.21 7.08
C ILE A 51 -10.62 2.24 7.30
N ILE A 52 -9.87 1.69 6.34
CA ILE A 52 -8.42 1.88 6.26
C ILE A 52 -8.17 3.00 5.27
N VAL A 53 -7.53 4.06 5.74
CA VAL A 53 -6.99 5.14 4.90
C VAL A 53 -5.51 4.89 4.71
N ARG A 54 -5.08 4.71 3.45
CA ARG A 54 -3.71 4.36 3.09
C ARG A 54 -3.13 5.40 2.13
N GLU A 55 -1.93 5.89 2.43
CA GLU A 55 -1.10 6.63 1.47
C GLU A 55 -0.71 5.71 0.30
N LEU A 56 -0.94 6.17 -0.93
CA LEU A 56 -0.95 5.34 -2.14
C LEU A 56 0.17 5.66 -3.13
N ILE A 57 0.81 6.82 -3.05
CA ILE A 57 1.72 7.32 -4.09
C ILE A 57 3.11 7.73 -3.57
N GLY A 58 3.42 7.47 -2.31
CA GLY A 58 4.73 7.67 -1.68
C GLY A 58 5.32 6.39 -1.09
N GLY A 59 6.26 6.56 -0.16
CA GLY A 59 6.94 5.46 0.53
C GLY A 59 7.74 4.55 -0.40
N VAL A 60 7.97 3.31 0.05
CA VAL A 60 8.90 2.38 -0.60
C VAL A 60 8.52 2.01 -2.04
N TYR A 61 7.25 2.15 -2.42
CA TYR A 61 6.78 1.82 -3.77
C TYR A 61 7.27 2.80 -4.83
N PHE A 62 7.51 4.05 -4.43
CA PHE A 62 7.91 5.16 -5.30
C PHE A 62 9.31 5.70 -4.97
N GLY A 63 9.92 5.19 -3.90
CA GLY A 63 11.31 5.44 -3.58
C GLY A 63 12.28 4.78 -4.57
N LYS A 64 13.55 5.18 -4.48
CA LYS A 64 14.61 4.66 -5.33
C LYS A 64 14.88 3.19 -5.02
N HIS A 65 15.02 2.38 -6.07
CA HIS A 65 15.41 0.98 -6.01
C HIS A 65 16.76 0.81 -6.70
N GLU A 66 17.77 0.37 -5.97
CA GLU A 66 19.14 0.24 -6.49
C GLU A 66 19.70 -1.15 -6.20
N THR A 67 20.49 -1.67 -7.13
CA THR A 67 21.31 -2.86 -6.90
C THR A 67 22.72 -2.58 -7.38
N HIS A 68 23.70 -2.77 -6.52
CA HIS A 68 25.12 -2.59 -6.85
C HIS A 68 25.96 -3.76 -6.34
N THR A 69 27.15 -3.89 -6.90
CA THR A 69 28.16 -4.85 -6.45
C THR A 69 29.16 -4.10 -5.57
N LEU A 70 29.35 -4.57 -4.34
CA LEU A 70 30.31 -4.05 -3.39
C LEU A 70 31.74 -4.40 -3.81
N GLU A 71 32.74 -3.73 -3.23
CA GLU A 71 34.16 -3.97 -3.53
C GLU A 71 34.60 -5.41 -3.27
N ASN A 72 33.96 -6.10 -2.32
CA ASN A 72 34.18 -7.51 -2.01
C ASN A 72 33.50 -8.49 -3.00
N GLY A 73 32.83 -7.99 -4.04
CA GLY A 73 32.10 -8.79 -5.03
C GLY A 73 30.66 -9.17 -4.63
N GLU A 74 30.19 -8.78 -3.46
CA GLU A 74 28.83 -9.08 -2.98
C GLU A 74 27.79 -8.17 -3.67
N LYS A 75 26.61 -8.73 -3.99
CA LYS A 75 25.49 -7.92 -4.48
C LYS A 75 24.70 -7.37 -3.30
N GLN A 76 24.53 -6.05 -3.28
CA GLN A 76 23.68 -5.37 -2.33
C GLN A 76 22.50 -4.70 -3.07
N ALA A 77 21.32 -4.77 -2.48
CA ALA A 77 20.12 -4.09 -2.95
C ALA A 77 19.62 -3.11 -1.88
N ILE A 78 19.18 -1.93 -2.31
CA ILE A 78 18.67 -0.87 -1.44
C ILE A 78 17.33 -0.38 -1.99
N ASP A 79 16.32 -0.38 -1.12
CA ASP A 79 15.00 0.19 -1.35
C ASP A 79 14.79 1.37 -0.40
N SER A 80 14.57 2.57 -0.95
CA SER A 80 14.33 3.76 -0.15
C SER A 80 12.85 3.92 0.18
N MET A 81 12.52 4.31 1.42
CA MET A 81 11.14 4.64 1.84
C MET A 81 11.02 6.13 2.20
N PRO A 82 11.10 7.04 1.22
CA PRO A 82 11.01 8.46 1.49
C PRO A 82 9.55 8.89 1.74
N TYR A 83 9.39 9.82 2.66
CA TYR A 83 8.21 10.67 2.78
C TYR A 83 8.69 12.08 3.07
N SER A 84 8.06 13.05 2.43
CA SER A 84 8.12 14.45 2.84
C SER A 84 6.97 14.78 3.79
N GLU A 85 7.16 15.81 4.62
CA GLU A 85 6.19 16.20 5.64
C GLU A 85 4.78 16.42 5.06
N HIS A 86 4.69 17.15 3.94
CA HIS A 86 3.40 17.43 3.29
C HIS A 86 2.66 16.16 2.80
N GLU A 87 3.39 15.08 2.48
CA GLU A 87 2.78 13.80 2.08
C GLU A 87 2.18 13.06 3.28
N ILE A 88 2.78 13.19 4.46
CA ILE A 88 2.28 12.64 5.71
C ILE A 88 1.09 13.48 6.20
N GLU A 89 1.20 14.80 6.17
CA GLU A 89 0.12 15.69 6.61
C GLU A 89 -1.14 15.53 5.77
N ARG A 90 -1.02 15.49 4.42
CA ARG A 90 -2.20 15.42 3.54
C ARG A 90 -3.03 14.16 3.77
N ILE A 91 -2.39 13.03 4.11
CA ILE A 91 -3.11 11.78 4.39
C ILE A 91 -3.69 11.78 5.81
N GLY A 92 -2.99 12.36 6.79
CA GLY A 92 -3.48 12.50 8.16
C GLY A 92 -4.72 13.40 8.29
N ARG A 93 -4.98 14.26 7.30
CA ARG A 93 -6.20 15.09 7.21
C ARG A 93 -7.39 14.38 6.56
N ILE A 94 -7.21 13.18 5.99
CA ILE A 94 -8.31 12.40 5.43
C ILE A 94 -9.01 11.67 6.58
N GLY A 95 -10.14 12.23 7.03
CA GLY A 95 -10.95 11.75 8.16
C GLY A 95 -11.96 12.80 8.57
#